data_AF-A0A2U2XEA6-F1
#
_entry.id   AF-A0A2U2XEA6-F1
#
_cell.length_a   1.000
_cell.length_b   1.000
_cell.length_c   1.000
_cell.angle_alpha   90.00
_cell.angle_beta   90.00
_cell.angle_gamma   90.00
#
_symmetry.space_group_name_H-M   'P 1'
#
loop_
_entity.id
_entity.type
_entity.pdbx_description
1 polymer ?
#
loop_
_entity_poly.entity_id
_entity_poly.type
_entity_poly.pdbx_seq_one_letter_code
_entity_poly.pdbx_strand_id
1 'polypeptide(L)' 'MDVVLIAIVLLALAFGGIAIKIWAKKDGEFAGTCASNNPVLQEEGAACGMCGATPEEKCKSDK' A
#
# COMPACT_ATOMS: atom_id res chain seq x y z
N MET A 1 -25.24 17.23 7.05
CA MET A 1 -24.05 17.57 6.25
C MET A 1 -22.75 17.51 7.07
N ASP A 2 -22.80 17.71 8.38
CA ASP A 2 -21.60 17.86 9.22
C ASP A 2 -20.72 16.61 9.27
N VAL A 3 -21.34 15.43 9.39
CA VAL A 3 -20.62 14.13 9.32
C VAL A 3 -19.90 13.92 7.99
N VAL A 4 -20.46 14.42 6.88
CA VAL A 4 -19.83 14.30 5.55
C VAL A 4 -18.61 15.21 5.47
N LEU A 5 -18.71 16.44 5.98
CA LEU A 5 -17.57 17.37 6.02
C LEU A 5 -16.45 16.83 6.90
N ILE A 6 -16.77 16.29 8.08
CA ILE A 6 -15.78 15.66 8.98
C ILE A 6 -15.10 14.47 8.30
N ALA A 7 -15.87 13.60 7.62
CA ALA A 7 -15.31 12.45 6.90
C ALA A 7 -14.34 12.88 5.79
N ILE A 8 -14.68 13.91 5.01
CA ILE A 8 -13.82 14.44 3.95
C ILE A 8 -12.52 15.00 4.54
N VAL A 9 -12.60 15.76 5.64
CA VAL A 9 -11.41 16.31 6.31
C VAL A 9 -10.51 15.19 6.83
N LEU A 10 -11.05 14.16 7.48
CA LEU A 10 -10.27 13.03 7.99
C LEU A 10 -9.60 12.23 6.86
N LEU A 11 -10.30 12.01 5.73
CA LEU A 11 -9.73 11.36 4.56
C LEU A 11 -8.60 12.20 3.95
N ALA A 12 -8.82 13.51 3.77
CA ALA A 12 -7.81 14.41 3.23
C ALA A 12 -6.53 14.43 4.10
N LEU A 13 -6.68 14.43 5.43
CA LEU A 13 -5.55 14.32 6.36
C LEU A 13 -4.82 12.98 6.23
N ALA A 14 -5.53 11.86 6.09
CA ALA A 14 -4.92 10.55 5.92
C ALA A 14 -4.10 10.47 4.62
N PHE A 15 -4.66 10.90 3.49
CA PHE A 15 -3.94 10.92 2.21
C PHE A 15 -2.78 11.92 2.21
N GLY A 16 -2.97 13.11 2.79
CA GLY A 16 -1.91 14.11 2.94
C GLY A 16 -0.75 13.59 3.77
N GLY A 17 -1.03 12.91 4.89
CA GLY A 17 0.00 12.30 5.73
C GLY A 17 0.79 11.21 5.03
N ILE A 18 0.13 10.35 4.25
CA ILE A 18 0.80 9.31 3.44
C ILE A 18 1.68 9.95 2.37
N ALA A 19 1.20 10.98 1.66
CA ALA A 19 1.95 11.67 0.61
C ALA A 19 3.23 12.32 1.16
N ILE A 20 3.14 13.02 2.29
CA ILE A 20 4.30 13.62 2.96
C ILE A 20 5.31 12.55 3.38
N LYS A 21 4.83 11.42 3.93
CA LYS A 21 5.68 10.30 4.35
C LYS A 21 6.46 9.69 3.19
N ILE A 22 5.83 9.57 2.01
CA ILE A 22 6.48 9.07 0.80
C ILE A 22 7.55 10.06 0.32
N TRP A 23 7.24 11.36 0.32
CA TRP A 23 8.22 12.40 -0.06
C TRP A 23 9.43 12.46 0.88
N ALA A 24 9.23 12.16 2.18
CA ALA A 24 10.29 12.10 3.18
C ALA A 24 11.12 10.80 3.15
N LYS A 25 10.73 9.78 2.36
CA LYS A 25 11.44 8.50 2.22
C LYS A 25 12.52 8.63 1.15
N LYS A 26 13.72 8.06 1.40
CA LYS A 26 14.93 8.26 0.57
C LYS A 26 14.85 7.79 -0.89
N ASP A 27 13.84 7.01 -1.27
CA ASP A 27 13.65 6.51 -2.62
C ASP A 27 12.20 6.70 -3.12
N GLY A 28 11.39 7.49 -2.39
CA GLY A 28 9.97 7.65 -2.69
C GLY A 28 9.16 6.34 -2.59
N GLU A 29 9.75 5.29 -2.03
CA GLU A 29 9.12 3.98 -1.93
C GLU A 29 8.15 3.95 -0.76
N PHE A 30 6.95 3.44 -1.05
CA PHE A 30 5.95 3.18 -0.04
C PHE A 30 6.49 2.17 0.98
N ALA A 31 6.44 2.52 2.27
CA ALA A 31 7.01 1.71 3.34
C ALA A 31 6.27 0.37 3.60
N GLY A 32 5.35 0.00 2.71
CA GLY A 32 4.54 -1.20 2.83
C GLY A 32 3.37 -1.10 3.82
N THR A 33 2.39 -1.96 3.63
CA THR A 33 1.34 -2.26 4.62
C THR A 33 1.74 -3.49 5.43
N CYS A 34 1.00 -3.83 6.49
CA CYS A 34 1.28 -5.03 7.29
C CYS A 34 1.42 -6.31 6.45
N ALA A 35 0.68 -6.42 5.35
CA ALA A 35 0.77 -7.56 4.45
C ALA A 35 2.07 -7.56 3.63
N SER A 36 2.44 -6.41 3.05
CA SER A 36 3.65 -6.30 2.24
C SER A 36 4.93 -6.28 3.07
N ASN A 37 4.84 -6.04 4.39
CA ASN A 37 5.98 -6.10 5.30
C ASN A 37 6.07 -7.41 6.08
N ASN A 38 5.15 -8.36 5.86
CA ASN A 38 5.13 -9.61 6.59
C ASN A 38 6.35 -10.45 6.19
N PRO A 39 7.26 -10.80 7.13
CA PRO A 39 8.46 -11.57 6.80
C PRO A 39 8.13 -12.93 6.15
N VAL A 40 7.01 -13.56 6.51
CA VAL A 40 6.55 -14.83 5.91
C VAL A 40 6.14 -14.67 4.44
N LEU A 41 5.65 -13.49 4.05
CA LEU A 41 5.23 -13.18 2.68
C LEU A 41 6.29 -12.43 1.87
N GLN A 42 7.34 -11.93 2.52
CA GLN A 42 8.46 -11.24 1.89
C GLN A 42 9.70 -12.12 1.73
N GLU A 43 9.67 -13.38 2.20
CA GLU A 43 10.74 -14.31 1.84
C GLU A 43 10.84 -14.38 0.31
N GLU A 44 12.04 -14.13 -0.22
CA GLU A 44 12.34 -13.99 -1.64
C GLU A 44 11.77 -15.18 -2.42
N GLY A 45 10.65 -14.96 -3.13
CA GLY A 45 9.94 -16.00 -3.88
C GLY A 45 8.51 -16.33 -3.41
N ALA A 46 7.99 -15.64 -2.39
CA ALA A 46 6.58 -15.76 -2.02
C ALA A 46 5.66 -15.22 -3.13
N ALA A 47 5.06 -16.14 -3.88
CA ALA A 47 4.07 -15.83 -4.89
C ALA A 47 2.77 -15.33 -4.24
N CYS A 48 2.13 -14.33 -4.85
CA CYS A 48 0.82 -13.84 -4.45
C CYS A 48 -0.17 -15.00 -4.39
N GLY A 49 -0.74 -15.31 -3.21
CA GLY A 49 -1.66 -16.43 -3.03
C GLY A 49 -2.96 -16.36 -3.84
N MET A 50 -3.28 -15.20 -4.44
CA MET A 50 -4.43 -15.06 -5.32
C MET A 50 -4.12 -15.26 -6.82
N CYS A 51 -2.93 -14.88 -7.28
CA CYS A 51 -2.62 -14.81 -8.72
C CYS A 51 -1.31 -15.52 -9.11
N GLY A 52 -0.50 -15.96 -8.14
CA GLY A 52 0.77 -16.64 -8.35
C GLY A 52 1.95 -15.76 -8.77
N ALA A 53 1.76 -14.44 -8.92
CA ALA A 53 2.83 -13.52 -9.32
C ALA A 53 3.87 -13.34 -8.21
N THR A 54 5.15 -13.26 -8.56
CA THR A 54 6.20 -12.87 -7.62
C THR A 54 6.09 -11.39 -7.24
N PRO A 55 6.75 -10.92 -6.17
CA PRO A 55 6.70 -9.51 -5.76
C PRO A 55 7.10 -8.51 -6.87
N GLU A 56 7.96 -8.90 -7.80
CA GLU A 56 8.40 -8.09 -8.95
C GLU A 56 7.46 -8.18 -10.15
N GLU A 57 6.59 -9.19 -10.19
CA GLU A 57 5.64 -9.42 -11.26
C GLU A 57 4.30 -8.72 -10.98
N LYS A 58 3.76 -8.05 -12.00
CA LYS A 58 2.37 -7.59 -11.92
C LYS A 58 1.43 -8.79 -11.97
N CYS A 59 0.47 -8.91 -11.04
CA CYS A 59 -0.62 -9.88 -11.16
C CYS A 59 -1.33 -9.70 -12.51
N LYS A 60 -1.22 -10.69 -13.40
CA LYS A 60 -1.93 -10.74 -14.68
C LYS A 60 -3.25 -11.49 -14.56
N SER A 61 -4.10 -11.13 -13.60
CA SER A 61 -5.44 -11.73 -13.52
C SER A 61 -6.33 -11.11 -14.60
N ASP A 62 -6.32 -11.70 -15.80
CA ASP A 62 -7.39 -11.54 -16.80
C ASP A 62 -8.55 -12.49 -16.44
N LYS A 63 -9.04 -12.41 -15.20
CA LYS A 63 -10.34 -12.94 -14.75
C LYS A 63 -10.65 -12.53 -13.33
#